data_AF-A0A377N9L2-F1
#
_entry.id   AF-A0A377N9L2-F1
#
_cell.length_a   1.000
_cell.length_b   1.000
_cell.length_c   1.000
_cell.angle_alpha   90.00
_cell.angle_beta   90.00
_cell.angle_gamma   90.00
#
_symmetry.space_group_name_H-M   'P 1'
#
loop_
_entity.id
_entity.type
_entity.pdbx_description
1 polymer ?
#
loop_
_entity_poly.entity_id
_entity_poly.type
_entity_poly.pdbx_seq_one_letter_code
_entity_poly.pdbx_strand_id
1 'polypeptide(L)'
;MSVFTLTNPLLSLKVSTHGGSILQLVAHRDGHDLPLLRPAKVSPDTPPLQSGCFPLVPFGNRVNGNQFEFNGTRYPLKPNTDWDDHYLHGDGWLQEWRCAEHDDWHLLLEFSHHHGAYQYRALQRFELVDNQLEVTLQRYQSKQSGDALWVGLAPLFPSRRGHPASGQCRRILAGRGAVAGG
;
A
#
# COMPACT_ATOMS: atom_id res chain seq x y z
N MET A 1 -1.67 16.32 0.05
CA MET A 1 -2.66 15.25 0.17
C MET A 1 -3.78 15.50 -0.83
N SER A 2 -4.03 14.50 -1.65
CA SER A 2 -5.03 14.47 -2.73
C SER A 2 -5.70 13.11 -2.77
N VAL A 3 -6.97 13.07 -3.19
CA VAL A 3 -7.73 11.85 -3.42
C VAL A 3 -8.01 11.71 -4.91
N PHE A 4 -7.62 10.57 -5.48
CA PHE A 4 -7.86 10.18 -6.86
C PHE A 4 -9.06 9.24 -6.94
N THR A 5 -9.83 9.36 -8.02
CA THR A 5 -10.95 8.45 -8.32
C THR A 5 -10.63 7.70 -9.61
N LEU A 6 -10.79 6.38 -9.57
CA LEU A 6 -10.83 5.53 -10.76
C LEU A 6 -12.23 4.94 -10.87
N THR A 7 -12.72 4.78 -12.09
CA THR A 7 -14.06 4.30 -12.40
C THR A 7 -14.04 3.52 -13.71
N ASN A 8 -14.79 2.42 -13.72
CA ASN A 8 -15.26 1.76 -14.93
C ASN A 8 -16.74 1.39 -14.73
N PRO A 9 -17.44 0.80 -15.73
CA PRO A 9 -18.86 0.49 -15.60
C PRO A 9 -19.23 -0.43 -14.40
N LEU A 10 -18.27 -1.17 -13.85
CA LEU A 10 -18.49 -2.19 -12.81
C LEU A 10 -17.90 -1.80 -11.46
N LEU A 11 -16.92 -0.89 -11.41
CA LEU A 11 -16.16 -0.57 -10.21
C LEU A 11 -15.88 0.93 -10.07
N SER A 12 -15.90 1.41 -8.83
CA SER A 12 -15.35 2.71 -8.44
C SER A 12 -14.32 2.55 -7.32
N LEU A 13 -13.16 3.20 -7.47
CA LEU A 13 -12.06 3.20 -6.51
C LEU A 13 -11.74 4.64 -6.10
N LYS A 14 -11.48 4.86 -4.81
CA LYS A 14 -10.90 6.12 -4.31
C LYS A 14 -9.60 5.85 -3.58
N VAL A 15 -8.53 6.51 -4.00
CA VAL A 15 -7.17 6.35 -3.44
C VAL A 15 -6.67 7.68 -2.91
N SER A 16 -6.16 7.71 -1.68
CA SER A 16 -5.46 8.85 -1.11
C SER A 16 -3.96 8.74 -1.38
N THR A 17 -3.33 9.86 -1.69
CA THR A 17 -1.87 10.00 -1.67
C THR A 17 -1.31 9.90 -0.26
N HIS A 18 -2.10 10.22 0.77
CA HIS A 18 -1.71 10.01 2.15
C HIS A 18 -1.69 8.50 2.46
N GLY A 19 -0.49 7.99 2.71
CA GLY A 19 -0.23 6.57 2.92
C GLY A 19 -0.41 5.72 1.67
N GLY A 20 -0.70 6.29 0.50
CA GLY A 20 -1.04 5.50 -0.70
C GLY A 20 -2.25 4.59 -0.46
N SER A 21 -3.22 5.06 0.32
CA SER A 21 -4.29 4.25 0.91
C SER A 21 -5.53 4.18 0.02
N ILE A 22 -6.18 3.03 -0.07
CA ILE A 22 -7.51 2.91 -0.67
C ILE A 22 -8.54 3.35 0.37
N LEU A 23 -9.27 4.42 0.09
CA LEU A 23 -10.36 4.90 0.95
C LEU A 23 -11.68 4.17 0.65
N GLN A 24 -11.90 3.81 -0.61
CA GLN A 24 -13.15 3.20 -1.03
C GLN A 24 -12.94 2.30 -2.25
N LEU A 25 -13.58 1.14 -2.26
CA LEU A 25 -13.77 0.29 -3.44
C LEU A 25 -15.22 -0.16 -3.46
N VAL A 26 -15.94 0.14 -4.54
CA VAL A 26 -17.36 -0.17 -4.73
C VAL A 26 -17.53 -0.97 -6.01
N ALA A 27 -18.36 -2.00 -5.97
CA ALA A 27 -18.89 -2.64 -7.17
C ALA A 27 -20.30 -2.13 -7.49
N HIS A 28 -20.55 -1.82 -8.75
CA HIS A 28 -21.85 -1.44 -9.29
C HIS A 28 -22.51 -2.69 -9.89
N ARG A 29 -23.60 -3.18 -9.27
CA ARG A 29 -24.33 -4.37 -9.74
C ARG A 29 -25.82 -4.17 -9.58
N ASP A 30 -26.58 -4.45 -10.64
CA ASP A 30 -28.05 -4.43 -10.64
C ASP A 30 -28.65 -3.12 -10.09
N GLY A 31 -28.00 -1.98 -10.37
CA GLY A 31 -28.43 -0.67 -9.87
C GLY A 31 -28.07 -0.38 -8.41
N HIS A 32 -27.28 -1.25 -7.78
CA HIS A 32 -26.83 -1.10 -6.39
C HIS A 32 -25.31 -0.94 -6.27
N ASP A 33 -24.90 -0.12 -5.30
CA ASP A 33 -23.51 0.07 -4.91
C ASP A 33 -23.16 -0.85 -3.75
N LEU A 34 -22.23 -1.77 -3.99
CA LEU A 34 -21.73 -2.72 -3.00
C LEU A 34 -20.31 -2.33 -2.55
N PRO A 35 -20.11 -1.78 -1.34
CA PRO A 35 -18.77 -1.55 -0.82
C PRO A 35 -18.04 -2.88 -0.61
N LEU A 36 -16.86 -3.01 -1.22
CA LEU A 36 -16.00 -4.19 -1.16
C LEU A 36 -14.95 -4.10 -0.06
N LEU A 37 -14.57 -2.89 0.35
CA LEU A 37 -13.68 -2.62 1.48
C LEU A 37 -14.43 -1.89 2.60
N ARG A 38 -13.84 -1.88 3.80
CA ARG A 38 -14.36 -1.13 4.95
C ARG A 38 -14.65 0.32 4.52
N PRO A 39 -15.84 0.87 4.80
CA PRO A 39 -16.14 2.27 4.56
C PRO A 39 -15.15 3.18 5.31
N ALA A 40 -14.53 4.10 4.59
CA ALA A 40 -13.71 5.16 5.17
C ALA A 40 -14.30 6.52 4.82
N LYS A 41 -13.98 7.54 5.62
CA LYS A 41 -14.23 8.93 5.22
C LYS A 41 -13.41 9.19 3.94
N VAL A 42 -14.05 9.72 2.90
CA VAL A 42 -13.35 10.15 1.67
C VAL A 42 -12.83 11.56 1.89
N SER A 43 -11.57 11.66 2.32
CA SER A 43 -10.90 12.93 2.61
C SER A 43 -9.40 12.75 2.45
N PRO A 44 -8.66 13.78 1.98
CA PRO A 44 -7.20 13.74 1.94
C PRO A 44 -6.56 13.45 3.30
N ASP A 45 -7.21 13.88 4.39
CA ASP A 45 -6.70 13.78 5.76
C ASP A 45 -7.14 12.48 6.46
N THR A 46 -7.80 11.55 5.76
CA THR A 46 -8.24 10.29 6.37
C THR A 46 -7.01 9.48 6.79
N PRO A 47 -6.86 9.13 8.08
CA PRO A 47 -5.71 8.37 8.54
C PRO A 47 -5.64 6.99 7.86
N PRO A 48 -4.45 6.48 7.53
CA PRO A 48 -4.26 5.16 6.92
C PRO A 48 -4.94 4.03 7.71
N LEU A 49 -4.89 4.07 9.04
CA LEU A 49 -5.59 3.13 9.93
C LEU A 49 -7.11 3.16 9.84
N GLN A 50 -7.68 4.22 9.25
CA GLN A 50 -9.11 4.40 9.02
C GLN A 50 -9.51 4.16 7.55
N SER A 51 -8.54 3.87 6.67
CA SER A 51 -8.76 3.56 5.25
C SER A 51 -9.28 2.13 5.01
N GLY A 52 -9.70 1.81 3.79
CA GLY A 52 -10.06 0.44 3.39
C GLY A 52 -8.84 -0.48 3.16
N CYS A 53 -7.68 0.08 2.80
CA CYS A 53 -6.43 -0.66 2.61
C CYS A 53 -5.24 0.31 2.55
N PHE A 54 -4.07 -0.11 3.02
CA PHE A 54 -2.82 0.65 2.88
C PHE A 54 -1.63 -0.28 2.58
N PRO A 55 -0.57 0.20 1.89
CA PRO A 55 0.62 -0.57 1.56
C PRO A 55 1.53 -0.79 2.77
N LEU A 56 2.20 -1.93 2.79
CA LEU A 56 3.23 -2.28 3.77
C LEU A 56 4.58 -2.29 3.05
N VAL A 57 5.35 -1.22 3.20
CA VAL A 57 6.64 -1.02 2.51
C VAL A 57 7.57 -0.18 3.40
N PRO A 58 8.83 -0.61 3.63
CA PRO A 58 9.54 -1.66 2.91
C PRO A 58 9.25 -3.08 3.41
N PHE A 59 8.58 -3.23 4.56
CA PHE A 59 8.11 -4.51 5.06
C PHE A 59 6.80 -4.41 5.86
N GLY A 60 6.16 -5.54 6.13
CA GLY A 60 5.00 -5.63 7.03
C GLY A 60 5.34 -6.10 8.45
N ASN A 61 4.55 -5.67 9.44
CA ASN A 61 4.66 -5.99 10.87
C ASN A 61 5.86 -5.32 11.56
N ARG A 62 6.30 -5.86 12.70
CA ARG A 62 7.33 -5.31 13.58
C ARG A 62 8.67 -5.99 13.32
N VAL A 63 9.75 -5.26 13.60
CA VAL A 63 11.10 -5.84 13.73
C VAL A 63 11.37 -6.07 15.20
N ASN A 64 11.67 -7.32 15.57
CA ASN A 64 11.96 -7.66 16.95
C ASN A 64 13.16 -6.85 17.47
N GLY A 65 13.02 -6.24 18.65
CA GLY A 65 14.06 -5.41 19.27
C GLY A 65 14.38 -4.12 18.53
N ASN A 66 13.57 -3.72 17.53
CA ASN A 66 13.78 -2.50 16.74
C ASN A 66 15.19 -2.39 16.14
N GLN A 67 15.78 -3.50 15.71
CA GLN A 67 17.07 -3.46 15.04
C GLN A 67 17.23 -4.68 14.13
N PHE A 68 18.07 -4.52 13.11
CA PHE A 68 18.54 -5.65 12.31
C PHE A 68 20.04 -5.49 12.02
N GLU A 69 20.68 -6.59 11.64
CA GLU A 69 22.08 -6.59 11.22
C GLU A 69 22.18 -6.93 9.74
N PHE A 70 22.99 -6.19 9.01
CA PHE A 70 23.27 -6.45 7.60
C PHE A 70 24.72 -6.11 7.26
N ASN A 71 25.42 -7.01 6.56
CA ASN A 71 26.85 -6.89 6.25
C ASN A 71 27.70 -6.50 7.47
N GLY A 72 27.42 -7.13 8.62
CA GLY A 72 28.11 -6.86 9.89
C GLY A 72 27.83 -5.49 10.51
N THR A 73 26.90 -4.71 9.93
CA THR A 73 26.48 -3.40 10.44
C THR A 73 25.12 -3.53 11.11
N ARG A 74 24.99 -3.00 12.33
CA ARG A 74 23.71 -2.94 13.04
C ARG A 74 22.95 -1.68 12.68
N TYR A 75 21.68 -1.84 12.35
CA TYR A 75 20.76 -0.78 11.97
C TYR A 75 19.65 -0.66 13.03
N PRO A 76 19.69 0.36 13.90
CA PRO A 76 18.60 0.62 14.82
C PRO A 76 17.41 1.24 14.08
N LEU A 77 16.22 0.87 14.51
CA LEU A 77 14.94 1.41 14.10
C LEU A 77 14.33 2.16 15.28
N LYS A 78 13.59 3.23 14.99
CA LYS A 78 12.84 3.99 16.00
C LYS A 78 11.35 3.71 15.79
N PRO A 79 10.52 3.76 16.84
CA PRO A 79 9.08 3.75 16.68
C PRO A 79 8.65 4.80 15.65
N ASN A 80 7.76 4.43 14.74
CA ASN A 80 7.23 5.32 13.69
C ASN A 80 5.77 5.74 13.97
N THR A 81 5.23 5.37 15.13
CA THR A 81 3.91 5.75 15.63
C THR A 81 3.99 6.01 17.13
N ASP A 82 3.09 6.86 17.65
CA ASP A 82 3.10 7.22 19.08
C ASP A 82 2.50 6.15 20.00
N TRP A 83 1.84 5.13 19.45
CA TRP A 83 1.08 4.12 20.20
C TRP A 83 1.68 2.71 20.16
N ASP A 84 2.74 2.50 19.38
CA ASP A 84 3.49 1.24 19.33
C ASP A 84 4.96 1.52 19.58
N ASP A 85 5.55 0.84 20.56
CA ASP A 85 6.98 0.95 20.86
C ASP A 85 7.87 0.32 19.79
N HIS A 86 7.30 -0.28 18.75
CA HIS A 86 8.04 -0.87 17.64
C HIS A 86 7.88 -0.07 16.35
N TYR A 87 8.93 -0.10 15.53
CA TYR A 87 8.81 0.28 14.13
C TYR A 87 7.87 -0.71 13.43
N LEU A 88 6.78 -0.19 12.87
CA LEU A 88 5.66 -0.98 12.40
C LEU A 88 5.36 -0.70 10.92
N HIS A 89 5.21 -1.75 10.11
CA HIS A 89 4.69 -1.69 8.73
C HIS A 89 5.48 -0.84 7.72
N GLY A 90 6.70 -0.42 8.07
CA GLY A 90 7.45 0.47 7.20
C GLY A 90 6.97 1.92 7.26
N ASP A 91 7.40 2.71 6.29
CA ASP A 91 7.09 4.15 6.25
C ASP A 91 5.98 4.44 5.24
N GLY A 92 5.83 3.63 4.19
CA GLY A 92 4.97 3.97 3.06
C GLY A 92 3.52 4.27 3.44
N TRP A 93 2.98 3.56 4.43
CA TRP A 93 1.63 3.79 4.91
C TRP A 93 1.44 5.12 5.67
N LEU A 94 2.50 5.75 6.18
CA LEU A 94 2.42 7.02 6.95
C LEU A 94 2.78 8.25 6.12
N GLN A 95 3.43 8.05 4.97
CA GLN A 95 4.02 9.12 4.17
C GLN A 95 3.10 9.55 3.03
N GLU A 96 3.36 10.75 2.51
CA GLU A 96 2.72 11.24 1.29
C GLU A 96 3.35 10.59 0.05
N TRP A 97 2.51 10.08 -0.83
CA TRP A 97 2.91 9.55 -2.14
C TRP A 97 2.68 10.60 -3.22
N ARG A 98 3.55 10.63 -4.21
CA ARG A 98 3.41 11.48 -5.40
C ARG A 98 2.64 10.74 -6.49
N CYS A 99 1.66 11.38 -7.11
CA CYS A 99 1.07 10.87 -8.34
C CYS A 99 2.04 11.03 -9.51
N ALA A 100 2.33 9.94 -10.22
CA ALA A 100 3.13 9.94 -11.45
C ALA A 100 2.28 9.83 -12.71
N GLU A 101 1.22 9.02 -12.68
CA GLU A 101 0.28 8.82 -13.78
C GLU A 101 -1.13 8.65 -13.23
N HIS A 102 -2.13 9.17 -13.93
CA HIS A 102 -3.54 9.03 -13.57
C HIS A 102 -4.43 9.17 -14.82
N ASP A 103 -5.38 8.25 -14.97
CA ASP A 103 -6.50 8.34 -15.90
C ASP A 103 -7.78 7.77 -15.26
N ASP A 104 -8.82 7.51 -16.04
CA ASP A 104 -10.11 7.04 -15.53
C ASP A 104 -10.02 5.67 -14.83
N TRP A 105 -9.11 4.79 -15.21
CA TRP A 105 -9.05 3.41 -14.71
C TRP A 105 -7.65 2.97 -14.24
N HIS A 106 -6.65 3.84 -14.32
CA HIS A 106 -5.27 3.61 -13.86
C HIS A 106 -4.75 4.75 -12.98
N LEU A 107 -3.99 4.38 -11.94
CA LEU A 107 -3.25 5.32 -11.08
C LEU A 107 -1.88 4.74 -10.74
N LEU A 108 -0.83 5.53 -10.94
CA LEU A 108 0.53 5.23 -10.47
C LEU A 108 0.96 6.24 -9.39
N LEU A 109 1.18 5.72 -8.18
CA LEU A 109 1.76 6.46 -7.07
C LEU A 109 3.23 6.07 -6.85
N GLU A 110 4.04 7.04 -6.46
CA GLU A 110 5.46 6.86 -6.14
C GLU A 110 5.79 7.41 -4.76
N PHE A 111 6.65 6.71 -4.05
CA PHE A 111 7.20 7.15 -2.77
C PHE A 111 8.70 6.91 -2.76
N SER A 112 9.47 7.87 -2.25
CA SER A 112 10.91 7.71 -2.06
C SER A 112 11.28 7.98 -0.60
N HIS A 113 11.97 7.02 0.00
CA HIS A 113 12.47 7.11 1.36
C HIS A 113 14.01 7.17 1.32
N HIS A 114 14.57 8.27 1.81
CA HIS A 114 16.00 8.60 1.69
C HIS A 114 16.73 8.63 3.03
N HIS A 115 16.08 8.24 4.12
CA HIS A 115 16.59 8.43 5.48
C HIS A 115 16.53 7.12 6.27
N GLY A 116 17.29 7.05 7.36
CA GLY A 116 17.26 5.89 8.25
C GLY A 116 17.88 4.62 7.64
N ALA A 117 17.46 3.48 8.20
CA ALA A 117 18.05 2.18 7.88
C ALA A 117 17.68 1.65 6.49
N TYR A 118 16.53 2.08 5.96
CA TYR A 118 16.03 1.67 4.65
C TYR A 118 16.10 2.84 3.69
N GLN A 119 16.69 2.65 2.51
CA GLN A 119 16.64 3.65 1.44
C GLN A 119 16.09 2.99 0.19
N TYR A 120 14.92 3.44 -0.25
CA TYR A 120 14.18 2.79 -1.34
C TYR A 120 13.25 3.76 -2.05
N ARG A 121 12.92 3.41 -3.29
CA ARG A 121 11.76 3.94 -4.02
C ARG A 121 10.70 2.86 -4.06
N ALA A 122 9.44 3.23 -3.87
CA ALA A 122 8.29 2.36 -4.02
C ALA A 122 7.37 2.89 -5.12
N LEU A 123 6.80 1.98 -5.89
CA LEU A 123 5.75 2.27 -6.87
C LEU A 123 4.51 1.48 -6.46
N GLN A 124 3.35 2.13 -6.49
CA GLN A 124 2.06 1.49 -6.24
C GLN A 124 1.13 1.82 -7.40
N ARG A 125 0.80 0.79 -8.18
CA ARG A 125 -0.07 0.88 -9.36
C ARG A 125 -1.44 0.30 -9.04
N PHE A 126 -2.49 1.01 -9.42
CA PHE A 126 -3.89 0.58 -9.30
C PHE A 126 -4.52 0.57 -10.69
N GLU A 127 -5.15 -0.53 -11.06
CA GLU A 127 -5.83 -0.67 -12.34
C GLU A 127 -7.20 -1.32 -12.18
N LEU A 128 -8.21 -0.76 -12.84
CA LEU A 128 -9.54 -1.35 -12.95
C LEU A 128 -9.65 -2.11 -14.27
N VAL A 129 -9.58 -3.43 -14.21
CA VAL A 129 -9.68 -4.33 -15.38
C VAL A 129 -10.96 -5.15 -15.25
N ASP A 130 -11.92 -4.92 -16.15
CA ASP A 130 -13.25 -5.51 -16.10
C ASP A 130 -13.90 -5.35 -14.72
N ASN A 131 -14.12 -6.45 -14.00
CA ASN A 131 -14.70 -6.49 -12.66
C ASN A 131 -13.65 -6.67 -11.54
N GLN A 132 -12.39 -6.37 -11.82
CA GLN A 132 -11.26 -6.56 -10.91
C GLN A 132 -10.53 -5.25 -10.65
N LEU A 133 -10.05 -5.12 -9.41
CA LEU A 133 -9.01 -4.17 -9.05
C LEU A 133 -7.68 -4.93 -8.99
N GLU A 134 -6.72 -4.52 -9.82
CA GLU A 134 -5.34 -4.97 -9.73
C GLU A 134 -4.51 -3.93 -8.98
N VAL A 135 -3.74 -4.37 -7.98
CA VAL A 135 -2.82 -3.51 -7.22
C VAL A 135 -1.44 -4.12 -7.22
N THR A 136 -0.49 -3.40 -7.81
CA THR A 136 0.92 -3.81 -7.87
C THR A 136 1.76 -2.88 -7.01
N LEU A 137 2.43 -3.44 -6.00
CA LEU A 137 3.37 -2.73 -5.14
C LEU A 137 4.80 -3.22 -5.42
N GLN A 138 5.67 -2.32 -5.89
CA GLN A 138 7.06 -2.59 -6.19
C GLN A 138 7.96 -1.75 -5.31
N ARG A 139 9.10 -2.32 -4.92
CA ARG A 139 10.14 -1.65 -4.14
C ARG A 139 11.47 -1.79 -4.86
N TYR A 140 12.18 -0.68 -4.97
CA TYR A 140 13.51 -0.56 -5.56
C TYR A 140 14.45 -0.07 -4.47
N GLN A 141 15.33 -0.95 -3.99
CA GLN A 141 16.27 -0.63 -2.92
C GLN A 141 17.55 -0.05 -3.52
N SER A 142 18.18 0.91 -2.83
CA SER A 142 19.55 1.32 -3.19
C SER A 142 20.52 0.17 -2.86
N LYS A 143 21.62 0.03 -3.61
CA LYS A 143 22.64 -1.05 -3.44
C LYS A 143 23.25 -1.15 -2.02
N GLN A 144 22.92 -0.25 -1.09
CA GLN A 144 23.59 -0.09 0.20
C GLN A 144 22.76 -0.46 1.44
N SER A 145 21.51 -0.92 1.31
CA SER A 145 20.70 -1.29 2.49
C SER A 145 20.33 -2.77 2.51
N GLY A 146 20.25 -3.31 3.72
CA GLY A 146 20.06 -4.73 3.99
C GLY A 146 18.64 -5.24 3.92
N ASP A 147 18.52 -6.55 3.69
CA ASP A 147 17.28 -7.20 3.30
C ASP A 147 16.31 -7.50 4.45
N ALA A 148 15.10 -6.95 4.31
CA ALA A 148 13.85 -7.69 4.49
C ALA A 148 12.97 -7.39 3.27
N LEU A 149 12.62 -8.43 2.51
CA LEU A 149 12.03 -8.34 1.15
C LEU A 149 10.48 -8.38 1.14
N TRP A 150 9.83 -8.23 2.29
CA TRP A 150 8.40 -8.52 2.43
C TRP A 150 7.49 -7.31 2.23
N VAL A 151 7.24 -6.90 0.98
CA VAL A 151 6.19 -5.91 0.69
C VAL A 151 4.79 -6.54 0.65
N GLY A 152 3.76 -5.78 1.04
CA GLY A 152 2.38 -6.28 1.06
C GLY A 152 1.31 -5.19 1.11
N LEU A 153 0.05 -5.61 1.23
CA LEU A 153 -1.11 -4.73 1.43
C LEU A 153 -1.86 -5.17 2.69
N ALA A 154 -2.52 -4.24 3.38
CA ALA A 154 -3.35 -4.51 4.55
C ALA A 154 -4.84 -4.19 4.27
N PRO A 155 -5.57 -5.03 3.49
CA PRO A 155 -6.98 -4.80 3.20
C PRO A 155 -7.85 -5.05 4.44
N LEU A 156 -8.81 -4.14 4.67
CA LEU A 156 -9.81 -4.24 5.73
C LEU A 156 -11.17 -4.41 5.08
N PHE A 157 -11.75 -5.61 5.22
CA PHE A 157 -13.06 -5.93 4.66
C PHE A 157 -14.19 -5.51 5.60
N PRO A 158 -15.39 -5.19 5.07
CA PRO A 158 -16.54 -4.90 5.91
C PRO A 158 -16.88 -6.07 6.84
N SER A 159 -17.08 -5.81 8.12
CA SER A 159 -17.62 -6.79 9.06
C SER A 159 -19.10 -7.03 8.74
N ARG A 160 -19.44 -8.10 8.00
CA ARG A 160 -20.82 -8.58 7.84
C ARG A 160 -21.02 -9.81 8.72
N ARG A 161 -22.08 -9.82 9.56
CA ARG A 161 -22.54 -11.08 10.17
C ARG A 161 -23.12 -11.96 9.06
N GLY A 162 -22.62 -13.20 8.90
CA GLY A 162 -23.33 -14.27 8.19
C GLY A 162 -23.03 -14.50 6.69
N HIS A 163 -22.09 -13.79 6.06
CA HIS A 163 -21.70 -14.11 4.67
C HIS A 163 -20.18 -14.27 4.53
N PRO A 164 -19.68 -15.37 3.94
CA PRO A 164 -18.27 -15.48 3.59
C PRO A 164 -17.94 -14.41 2.54
N ALA A 165 -17.00 -13.53 2.85
CA ALA A 165 -16.42 -12.63 1.86
C ALA A 165 -15.58 -13.49 0.90
N SER A 166 -15.98 -13.56 -0.37
CA SER A 166 -15.14 -14.09 -1.44
C SER A 166 -14.74 -12.91 -2.34
N GLY A 167 -13.43 -12.67 -2.42
CA GLY A 167 -12.82 -11.69 -3.29
C GLY A 167 -11.45 -12.22 -3.68
N GLN A 168 -11.24 -12.45 -4.97
CA GLN A 168 -9.97 -12.98 -5.47
C GLN A 168 -9.04 -11.79 -5.76
N CYS A 169 -8.09 -11.50 -4.86
CA CYS A 169 -6.98 -10.61 -5.16
C CYS A 169 -6.00 -11.39 -6.05
N ARG A 170 -6.07 -11.16 -7.38
CA ARG A 170 -5.16 -11.79 -8.34
C ARG A 170 -3.85 -11.01 -8.45
N ARG A 171 -3.01 -11.28 -7.43
CA ARG A 171 -1.55 -11.41 -7.46
C ARG A 171 -0.68 -10.15 -7.20
N ILE A 172 0.05 -10.27 -6.09
CA ILE A 172 1.23 -9.50 -5.73
C ILE A 172 2.43 -10.12 -6.46
N LEU A 173 3.13 -9.37 -7.31
CA LEU A 173 4.46 -9.73 -7.81
C LEU A 173 5.50 -8.96 -6.98
N ALA A 174 6.20 -9.66 -6.10
CA ALA A 174 7.47 -9.18 -5.56
C ALA A 174 8.48 -9.17 -6.72
N GLY A 175 8.76 -7.98 -7.28
CA GLY A 175 9.66 -7.82 -8.42
C GLY A 175 11.05 -8.38 -8.11
N ARG A 176 11.58 -9.23 -9.00
CA ARG A 176 13.00 -9.60 -9.01
C ARG A 176 13.81 -8.33 -9.25
N GLY A 177 14.75 -8.03 -8.36
CA GLY A 177 15.77 -7.03 -8.62
C GLY A 177 16.46 -7.36 -9.95
N ALA A 178 16.47 -6.39 -10.87
CA ALA A 178 17.27 -6.50 -12.07
C ALA A 178 18.74 -6.64 -11.65
N VAL A 179 19.30 -7.83 -11.84
CA VAL A 179 20.76 -8.00 -11.90
C VAL A 179 21.18 -7.27 -13.16
N ALA A 180 21.78 -6.09 -13.01
CA ALA A 180 22.52 -5.47 -14.09
C ALA A 180 23.67 -6.42 -14.46
N GLY A 181 23.54 -7.08 -15.61
CA GLY A 181 24.61 -7.89 -16.18
C GLY A 181 25.61 -7.02 -16.94
N GLY A 182 26.88 -7.42 -16.85
CA GLY A 182 27.94 -7.15 -17.82
C GLY A 182 28.55 -5.77 -17.78
#